data_AF-A0A949BX31-F1
#
_entry.id   AF-A0A949BX31-F1
#
_cell.length_a   1.000
_cell.length_b   1.000
_cell.length_c   1.000
_cell.angle_alpha   90.00
_cell.angle_beta   90.00
_cell.angle_gamma   90.00
#
_symmetry.space_group_name_H-M   'P 1'
#
loop_
_entity.id
_entity.type
_entity.pdbx_description
1 polymer ?
#
loop_
_entity_poly.entity_id
_entity_poly.type
_entity_poly.pdbx_seq_one_letter_code
_entity_poly.pdbx_strand_id
1 'polypeptide(L)'
;MRNLIFLVIFVSATILPKSGLAADKDRSFWQKRQQGVAETQTPASATSESALDPQAIEIPEQYGTIIETHRGTNGKMIVHIQDAHANYEGRINSAKIIESLIEDYDLNLILGEGHLNDTDYKFLRDRADTLTLEERREVADGLVRDGYFTSVNYIDLATDHPTKVRGIEERGLYESHRDSLWDIDKFKDPAGEYVDKLIVASDLLKTAIYNKDLVELDSKKQAYDNEDIDLLEYYEFLYDKAGMQGVPLYTFPNFQNLIKASELEKKIDLVKIMDGSASDEETELYDEYTEATKDLNINALFREEPMLEDTLQDILAANSDQKNLLKVSKALSIMKNLLRIKVVPEEYKYFTDNTDDFNPEFWVDFLREKSQGLGLSLDIPASHYIISDNLQRIEKFYGLAAERDRVFVKKTNEHMKNEDTDLAVLIAGGFHTPALTRLLADSGYSYIVISPKVTTETDEGLYRWALKTKRSLLD
;
A
#
# COMPACT_ATOMS: atom_id res chain seq x y z
N MET A 1 10.72 3.49 -9.10
CA MET A 1 10.92 2.91 -7.74
C MET A 1 12.36 2.90 -7.19
N ARG A 2 13.40 3.07 -8.01
CA ARG A 2 14.83 2.99 -7.61
C ARG A 2 15.34 4.12 -6.70
N ASN A 3 14.72 5.31 -6.71
CA ASN A 3 15.20 6.46 -5.93
C ASN A 3 14.57 6.60 -4.53
N LEU A 4 13.42 5.95 -4.27
CA LEU A 4 12.84 5.84 -2.92
C LEU A 4 13.74 4.99 -2.00
N ILE A 5 14.49 4.06 -2.61
CA ILE A 5 15.47 3.21 -1.93
C ILE A 5 16.59 4.05 -1.28
N PHE A 6 16.99 5.20 -1.85
CA PHE A 6 18.02 6.03 -1.21
C PHE A 6 17.50 6.76 0.03
N LEU A 7 16.25 7.24 0.00
CA LEU A 7 15.61 7.88 1.16
C LEU A 7 15.31 6.86 2.27
N VAL A 8 14.83 5.67 1.93
CA VAL A 8 14.53 4.60 2.91
C VAL A 8 15.80 3.92 3.45
N ILE A 9 16.85 3.73 2.64
CA ILE A 9 18.12 3.17 3.12
C ILE A 9 18.80 4.08 4.14
N PHE A 10 18.67 5.41 4.02
CA PHE A 10 19.32 6.32 4.96
C PHE A 10 18.57 6.47 6.29
N VAL A 11 17.24 6.44 6.27
CA VAL A 11 16.40 6.51 7.49
C VAL A 11 16.64 5.30 8.39
N SER A 12 16.98 4.12 7.84
CA SER A 12 17.22 2.95 8.66
C SER A 12 18.68 2.65 9.00
N ALA A 13 19.65 3.17 8.23
CA ALA A 13 21.08 2.94 8.50
C ALA A 13 21.67 3.80 9.64
N THR A 14 20.94 4.77 10.19
CA THR A 14 21.49 5.74 11.16
C THR A 14 21.06 5.57 12.62
N ILE A 15 20.26 4.56 12.96
CA ILE A 15 19.87 4.28 14.37
C ILE A 15 20.66 3.08 14.92
N LEU A 16 21.99 3.19 15.04
CA LEU A 16 22.75 2.37 15.99
C LEU A 16 24.05 3.07 16.42
N PRO A 17 24.14 3.64 17.64
CA PRO A 17 25.43 3.89 18.24
C PRO A 17 26.05 2.55 18.63
N LYS A 18 27.14 2.16 17.95
CA LYS A 18 28.08 1.16 18.47
C LYS A 18 28.68 1.68 19.77
N SER A 19 28.20 1.22 20.92
CA SER A 19 28.94 1.36 22.17
C SER A 19 29.10 0.00 22.85
N GLY A 20 30.29 -0.56 22.67
CA GLY A 20 30.83 -1.57 23.56
C GLY A 20 31.50 -0.88 24.76
N LEU A 21 31.22 -1.43 25.95
CA LEU A 21 32.05 -1.43 27.16
C LEU A 21 32.46 -0.08 27.76
N ALA A 22 31.76 0.33 28.82
CA ALA A 22 32.39 0.61 30.11
C ALA A 22 31.35 0.54 31.23
N ALA A 23 31.60 -0.34 32.20
CA ALA A 23 30.89 -0.35 33.47
C ALA A 23 31.36 0.85 34.29
N ASP A 24 30.43 1.67 34.78
CA ASP A 24 30.67 2.37 36.04
C ASP A 24 29.39 2.56 36.86
N LYS A 25 29.61 2.43 38.16
CA LYS A 25 28.65 2.43 39.25
C LYS A 25 28.37 3.87 39.65
N ASP A 26 27.10 4.27 39.68
CA ASP A 26 26.55 4.97 40.84
C ASP A 26 25.06 5.26 40.64
N ARG A 27 24.22 4.48 41.31
CA ARG A 27 22.82 4.82 41.55
C ARG A 27 22.70 5.38 42.97
N SER A 28 22.72 6.69 43.10
CA SER A 28 21.98 7.37 44.16
C SER A 28 21.76 8.83 43.74
N PHE A 29 20.50 9.26 43.67
CA PHE A 29 19.99 10.55 44.14
C PHE A 29 18.57 10.79 43.57
N TRP A 30 17.68 11.27 44.45
CA TRP A 30 16.26 11.63 44.24
C TRP A 30 15.24 10.46 44.21
N GLN A 31 14.16 10.38 45.00
CA GLN A 31 13.68 11.19 46.13
C GLN A 31 12.50 10.42 46.79
N LYS A 32 12.49 10.29 48.12
CA LYS A 32 11.34 9.86 48.94
C LYS A 32 10.68 11.09 49.56
N ARG A 33 9.34 11.18 49.49
CA ARG A 33 8.34 11.75 50.45
C ARG A 33 7.07 12.13 49.65
N GLN A 34 5.83 11.92 50.08
CA GLN A 34 5.24 11.33 51.29
C GLN A 34 3.73 11.11 51.03
N GLN A 35 3.20 10.02 51.62
CA GLN A 35 1.83 9.76 52.13
C GLN A 35 0.76 10.87 51.95
N GLY A 36 -0.50 10.63 51.60
CA GLY A 36 -1.32 9.42 51.56
C GLY A 36 -2.77 9.83 51.95
N VAL A 37 -3.77 9.36 51.21
CA VAL A 37 -5.15 9.21 51.69
C VAL A 37 -5.70 7.95 51.03
N ALA A 38 -6.19 7.03 51.86
CA ALA A 38 -6.74 5.75 51.47
C ALA A 38 -8.24 5.90 51.19
N GLU A 39 -8.69 5.47 50.01
CA GLU A 39 -10.09 5.13 49.76
C GLU A 39 -10.16 3.76 49.05
N THR A 40 -10.60 2.78 49.82
CA THR A 40 -11.35 1.56 49.46
C THR A 40 -11.16 0.97 48.05
N GLN A 41 -10.31 -0.05 48.00
CA GLN A 41 -10.19 -1.00 46.90
C GLN A 41 -11.49 -1.81 46.72
N THR A 42 -12.08 -1.67 45.54
CA THR A 42 -12.85 -2.75 44.91
C THR A 42 -11.85 -3.50 44.02
N PRO A 43 -11.79 -4.85 43.98
CA PRO A 43 -10.79 -5.53 43.18
C PRO A 43 -11.14 -5.35 41.71
N ALA A 44 -10.49 -4.39 41.05
CA ALA A 44 -10.38 -4.37 39.60
C ALA A 44 -9.64 -5.65 39.22
N SER A 45 -10.26 -6.44 38.35
CA SER A 45 -9.65 -7.60 37.72
C SER A 45 -8.28 -7.21 37.17
N ALA A 46 -7.29 -8.06 37.44
CA ALA A 46 -5.93 -7.94 36.96
C ALA A 46 -5.90 -7.50 35.48
N THR A 47 -5.29 -6.35 35.24
CA THR A 47 -4.83 -5.91 33.92
C THR A 47 -3.90 -6.98 33.36
N SER A 48 -4.22 -7.46 32.16
CA SER A 48 -3.41 -8.41 31.40
C SER A 48 -2.04 -7.82 31.08
N GLU A 49 -1.02 -8.22 31.81
CA GLU A 49 0.37 -8.10 31.37
C GLU A 49 0.61 -9.11 30.23
N SER A 50 0.43 -8.65 28.98
CA SER A 50 1.27 -8.92 27.80
C SER A 50 0.55 -8.66 26.47
N ALA A 51 -0.06 -7.48 26.28
CA ALA A 51 -0.39 -7.06 24.93
C ALA A 51 0.92 -6.63 24.25
N LEU A 52 1.33 -7.32 23.19
CA LEU A 52 2.48 -6.92 22.37
C LEU A 52 2.31 -5.43 21.99
N ASP A 53 3.36 -4.65 22.16
CA ASP A 53 3.37 -3.26 21.74
C ASP A 53 3.59 -3.21 20.22
N PRO A 54 2.65 -2.68 19.40
CA PRO A 54 2.84 -2.62 17.96
C PRO A 54 4.05 -1.77 17.54
N GLN A 55 4.55 -0.87 18.41
CA GLN A 55 5.77 -0.10 18.16
C GLN A 55 7.06 -0.88 18.46
N ALA A 56 6.96 -2.01 19.16
CA ALA A 56 8.12 -2.87 19.49
C ALA A 56 8.30 -4.05 18.53
N ILE A 57 7.45 -4.14 17.49
CA ILE A 57 7.61 -5.15 16.45
C ILE A 57 8.66 -4.68 15.45
N GLU A 58 9.69 -5.49 15.26
CA GLU A 58 10.76 -5.30 14.28
C GLU A 58 10.63 -6.35 13.18
N ILE A 59 11.03 -5.97 11.97
CA ILE A 59 11.13 -6.87 10.82
C ILE A 59 12.47 -6.65 10.11
N PRO A 60 13.02 -7.66 9.41
CA PRO A 60 14.23 -7.46 8.63
C PRO A 60 13.98 -6.51 7.45
N GLU A 61 14.58 -5.32 7.51
CA GLU A 61 14.35 -4.23 6.56
C GLU A 61 14.71 -4.56 5.11
N GLN A 62 15.61 -5.53 4.92
CA GLN A 62 15.97 -6.04 3.60
C GLN A 62 14.80 -6.72 2.88
N TYR A 63 13.79 -7.20 3.62
CA TYR A 63 12.62 -7.89 3.08
C TYR A 63 11.35 -7.02 3.04
N GLY A 64 11.26 -5.94 3.81
CA GLY A 64 10.10 -5.05 3.75
C GLY A 64 10.16 -3.92 4.76
N THR A 65 9.06 -3.17 4.83
CA THR A 65 8.95 -1.96 5.66
C THR A 65 7.61 -1.94 6.38
N ILE A 66 7.62 -1.55 7.66
CA ILE A 66 6.39 -1.25 8.40
C ILE A 66 5.91 0.13 7.95
N ILE A 67 4.73 0.17 7.33
CA ILE A 67 4.20 1.37 6.65
C ILE A 67 3.04 2.02 7.42
N GLU A 68 2.50 1.33 8.43
CA GLU A 68 1.46 1.85 9.31
C GLU A 68 1.47 1.10 10.64
N THR A 69 1.23 1.82 11.74
CA THR A 69 1.18 1.28 13.10
C THR A 69 -0.01 1.88 13.84
N HIS A 70 -0.79 1.04 14.49
CA HIS A 70 -1.95 1.44 15.29
C HIS A 70 -2.00 0.67 16.60
N ARG A 71 -2.25 1.38 17.70
CA ARG A 71 -2.49 0.79 19.03
C ARG A 71 -3.99 0.69 19.27
N GLY A 72 -4.46 -0.54 19.44
CA GLY A 72 -5.84 -0.85 19.76
C GLY A 72 -6.12 -0.88 21.26
N THR A 73 -7.27 -1.46 21.60
CA THR A 73 -7.85 -1.47 22.96
C THR A 73 -8.22 -2.86 23.46
N ASN A 74 -8.24 -3.89 22.60
CA ASN A 74 -8.70 -5.23 22.95
C ASN A 74 -7.57 -6.19 23.40
N GLY A 75 -6.32 -5.71 23.43
CA GLY A 75 -5.14 -6.48 23.84
C GLY A 75 -4.59 -7.44 22.79
N LYS A 76 -5.20 -7.53 21.59
CA LYS A 76 -4.78 -8.41 20.50
C LYS A 76 -4.14 -7.62 19.35
N MET A 77 -3.29 -8.29 18.59
CA MET A 77 -2.54 -7.70 17.48
C MET A 77 -2.70 -8.48 16.18
N ILE A 78 -2.85 -7.74 15.07
CA ILE A 78 -2.76 -8.27 13.72
C ILE A 78 -1.55 -7.65 13.00
N VAL A 79 -0.67 -8.50 12.47
CA VAL A 79 0.39 -8.09 11.56
C VAL A 79 -0.12 -8.26 10.13
N HIS A 80 -0.56 -7.18 9.50
CA HIS A 80 -1.06 -7.22 8.13
C HIS A 80 0.09 -7.09 7.12
N ILE A 81 0.32 -8.12 6.31
CA ILE A 81 1.32 -8.10 5.22
C ILE A 81 0.58 -7.95 3.88
N GLN A 82 0.97 -6.96 3.08
CA GLN A 82 0.40 -6.75 1.74
C GLN A 82 0.88 -7.83 0.77
N ASP A 83 -0.04 -8.61 0.19
CA ASP A 83 0.29 -9.59 -0.86
C ASP A 83 0.60 -8.87 -2.17
N ALA A 84 1.85 -8.98 -2.64
CA ALA A 84 2.30 -8.44 -3.90
C ALA A 84 1.78 -9.21 -5.14
N HIS A 85 1.00 -10.28 -4.93
CA HIS A 85 0.30 -11.11 -5.92
C HIS A 85 1.09 -11.47 -7.19
N ALA A 86 1.43 -12.76 -7.36
CA ALA A 86 2.17 -13.26 -8.52
C ALA A 86 3.55 -12.61 -8.75
N ASN A 87 3.97 -11.67 -7.89
CA ASN A 87 5.34 -11.20 -7.81
C ASN A 87 6.19 -12.18 -7.00
N TYR A 88 7.20 -12.76 -7.63
CA TYR A 88 8.08 -13.75 -7.00
C TYR A 88 8.86 -13.16 -5.82
N GLU A 89 9.52 -12.02 -6.01
CA GLU A 89 10.34 -11.36 -4.97
C GLU A 89 9.48 -10.98 -3.77
N GLY A 90 8.32 -10.35 -4.00
CA GLY A 90 7.38 -9.98 -2.95
C GLY A 90 6.87 -11.18 -2.15
N ARG A 91 6.61 -12.32 -2.81
CA ARG A 91 6.19 -13.55 -2.12
C ARG A 91 7.30 -14.13 -1.24
N ILE A 92 8.53 -14.19 -1.74
CA ILE A 92 9.69 -14.69 -0.97
C ILE A 92 9.97 -13.76 0.21
N ASN A 93 9.96 -12.45 -0.02
CA ASN A 93 10.19 -11.46 1.03
C ASN A 93 9.11 -11.51 2.11
N SER A 94 7.83 -11.66 1.73
CA SER A 94 6.75 -11.91 2.69
C SER A 94 6.99 -13.18 3.50
N ALA A 95 7.44 -14.26 2.87
CA ALA A 95 7.74 -15.51 3.57
C ALA A 95 8.86 -15.33 4.61
N LYS A 96 9.90 -14.56 4.27
CA LYS A 96 11.02 -14.24 5.16
C LYS A 96 10.60 -13.34 6.33
N ILE A 97 9.71 -12.38 6.10
CA ILE A 97 9.11 -11.57 7.18
C ILE A 97 8.29 -12.45 8.12
N ILE A 98 7.50 -13.39 7.60
CA ILE A 98 6.71 -14.26 8.45
C ILE A 98 7.61 -15.22 9.23
N GLU A 99 8.67 -15.76 8.62
CA GLU A 99 9.67 -16.61 9.30
C GLU A 99 10.28 -15.87 10.49
N SER A 100 10.71 -14.60 10.34
CA SER A 100 11.22 -13.82 11.48
C SER A 100 10.15 -13.56 12.55
N LEU A 101 8.90 -13.30 12.16
CA LEU A 101 7.81 -13.10 13.12
C LEU A 101 7.49 -14.36 13.94
N ILE A 102 7.65 -15.55 13.33
CA ILE A 102 7.53 -16.83 14.02
C ILE A 102 8.66 -16.98 15.04
N GLU A 103 9.90 -16.72 14.64
CA GLU A 103 11.09 -16.90 15.47
C GLU A 103 11.14 -15.91 16.65
N ASP A 104 10.80 -14.65 16.42
CA ASP A 104 11.00 -13.56 17.38
C ASP A 104 9.77 -13.33 18.29
N TYR A 105 8.56 -13.65 17.81
CA TYR A 105 7.31 -13.32 18.50
C TYR A 105 6.36 -14.52 18.73
N ASP A 106 6.82 -15.75 18.50
CA ASP A 106 6.04 -17.00 18.65
C ASP A 106 4.73 -16.96 17.84
N LEU A 107 4.77 -16.33 16.66
CA LEU A 107 3.63 -16.30 15.74
C LEU A 107 3.28 -17.72 15.29
N ASN A 108 2.01 -18.11 15.45
CA ASN A 108 1.55 -19.45 15.08
C ASN A 108 0.28 -19.47 14.20
N LEU A 109 -0.35 -18.31 13.96
CA LEU A 109 -1.57 -18.18 13.16
C LEU A 109 -1.34 -17.26 11.94
N ILE A 110 -1.56 -17.82 10.75
CA ILE A 110 -1.48 -17.12 9.47
C ILE A 110 -2.87 -17.14 8.82
N LEU A 111 -3.40 -15.95 8.53
CA LEU A 111 -4.69 -15.71 7.91
C LEU A 111 -4.45 -15.23 6.48
N GLY A 112 -5.04 -15.90 5.48
CA GLY A 112 -4.66 -15.65 4.08
C GLY A 112 -5.84 -15.43 3.14
N GLU A 113 -5.81 -14.32 2.40
CA GLU A 113 -6.67 -14.09 1.24
C GLU A 113 -6.53 -15.23 0.20
N GLY A 114 -7.64 -15.63 -0.40
CA GLY A 114 -7.71 -16.68 -1.41
C GLY A 114 -7.62 -18.10 -0.85
N HIS A 115 -7.57 -18.28 0.47
CA HIS A 115 -7.66 -19.58 1.13
C HIS A 115 -9.12 -19.82 1.55
N LEU A 116 -9.73 -20.87 0.98
CA LEU A 116 -11.14 -21.23 1.25
C LEU A 116 -11.28 -22.19 2.44
N ASN A 117 -10.23 -22.92 2.76
CA ASN A 117 -10.21 -23.94 3.79
C ASN A 117 -9.10 -23.64 4.82
N ASP A 118 -9.29 -24.18 6.01
CA ASP A 118 -8.25 -24.20 7.04
C ASP A 118 -7.28 -25.34 6.74
N THR A 119 -5.99 -25.02 6.72
CA THR A 119 -4.96 -25.94 6.23
C THR A 119 -3.76 -25.88 7.17
N ASP A 120 -3.28 -27.03 7.62
CA ASP A 120 -2.02 -27.10 8.40
C ASP A 120 -0.84 -27.54 7.52
N TYR A 121 -1.06 -27.67 6.20
CA TYR A 121 -0.18 -28.08 5.09
C TYR A 121 0.79 -29.26 5.36
N LYS A 122 0.69 -29.92 6.52
CA LYS A 122 1.49 -31.08 6.95
C LYS A 122 1.55 -32.17 5.89
N PHE A 123 0.50 -32.33 5.07
CA PHE A 123 0.49 -33.29 3.98
C PHE A 123 1.57 -33.02 2.90
N LEU A 124 2.02 -31.77 2.71
CA LEU A 124 3.11 -31.40 1.82
C LEU A 124 4.44 -31.88 2.40
N ARG A 125 4.67 -31.60 3.68
CA ARG A 125 5.85 -32.10 4.41
C ARG A 125 5.87 -33.64 4.49
N ASP A 126 4.73 -34.27 4.75
CA ASP A 126 4.60 -35.73 4.76
C ASP A 126 4.89 -36.35 3.38
N ARG A 127 4.60 -35.64 2.27
CA ARG A 127 4.93 -36.08 0.91
C ARG A 127 6.37 -35.76 0.50
N ALA A 128 7.02 -34.85 1.22
CA ALA A 128 8.40 -34.43 1.04
C ALA A 128 9.31 -34.97 2.16
N ASP A 129 8.88 -36.01 2.87
CA ASP A 129 9.59 -36.58 4.03
C ASP A 129 10.94 -37.19 3.64
N THR A 130 11.10 -37.55 2.37
CA THR A 130 12.37 -38.01 1.80
C THR A 130 13.32 -36.87 1.39
N LEU A 131 12.86 -35.62 1.38
CA LEU A 131 13.66 -34.46 0.99
C LEU A 131 14.30 -33.79 2.21
N THR A 132 15.53 -33.34 2.03
CA THR A 132 16.19 -32.43 2.96
C THR A 132 15.49 -31.06 2.98
N LEU A 133 15.73 -30.26 4.02
CA LEU A 133 15.19 -28.90 4.10
C LEU A 133 15.62 -28.02 2.91
N GLU A 134 16.87 -28.17 2.45
CA GLU A 134 17.38 -27.45 1.28
C GLU A 134 16.67 -27.87 -0.01
N GLU A 135 16.46 -29.17 -0.23
CA GLU A 135 15.67 -29.66 -1.38
C GLU A 135 14.22 -29.17 -1.32
N ARG A 136 13.60 -29.12 -0.13
CA ARG A 136 12.26 -28.54 0.05
C ARG A 136 12.23 -27.05 -0.30
N ARG A 137 13.26 -26.29 0.08
CA ARG A 137 13.41 -24.86 -0.27
C ARG A 137 13.54 -24.66 -1.76
N GLU A 138 14.34 -25.47 -2.46
CA GLU A 138 14.49 -25.40 -3.92
C GLU A 138 13.16 -25.71 -4.65
N VAL A 139 12.45 -26.75 -4.22
CA VAL A 139 11.13 -27.10 -4.77
C VAL A 139 10.11 -25.98 -4.52
N ALA A 140 10.04 -25.47 -3.29
CA ALA A 140 9.12 -24.40 -2.94
C ALA A 140 9.42 -23.11 -3.73
N ASP A 141 10.69 -22.76 -3.90
CA ASP A 141 11.12 -21.61 -4.70
C ASP A 141 10.63 -21.70 -6.14
N GLY A 142 10.84 -22.85 -6.80
CA GLY A 142 10.34 -23.11 -8.14
C GLY A 142 8.82 -22.96 -8.25
N LEU A 143 8.08 -23.50 -7.27
CA LEU A 143 6.61 -23.40 -7.25
C LEU A 143 6.10 -21.98 -6.98
N VAL A 144 6.83 -21.16 -6.21
CA VAL A 144 6.51 -19.74 -6.03
C VAL A 144 6.76 -18.99 -7.34
N ARG A 145 7.88 -19.26 -8.01
CA ARG A 145 8.25 -18.65 -9.30
C ARG A 145 7.24 -18.95 -10.40
N ASP A 146 6.73 -20.18 -10.44
CA ASP A 146 5.69 -20.62 -11.37
C ASP A 146 4.28 -20.16 -10.95
N GLY A 147 4.15 -19.47 -9.81
CA GLY A 147 2.91 -18.92 -9.29
C GLY A 147 1.97 -19.91 -8.60
N TYR A 148 2.31 -21.20 -8.56
CA TYR A 148 1.56 -22.25 -7.87
C TYR A 148 1.53 -22.05 -6.36
N PHE A 149 2.63 -21.57 -5.77
CA PHE A 149 2.76 -21.35 -4.33
C PHE A 149 2.68 -19.88 -3.96
N THR A 150 1.96 -19.59 -2.89
CA THR A 150 2.01 -18.31 -2.16
C THR A 150 3.09 -18.35 -1.09
N SER A 151 3.36 -17.21 -0.43
CA SER A 151 4.26 -17.13 0.72
C SER A 151 3.90 -18.12 1.83
N VAL A 152 2.61 -18.39 2.01
CA VAL A 152 2.11 -19.33 3.01
C VAL A 152 2.50 -20.77 2.69
N ASN A 153 2.37 -21.17 1.42
CA ASN A 153 2.78 -22.50 0.99
C ASN A 153 4.29 -22.69 1.08
N TYR A 154 5.05 -21.61 0.79
CA TYR A 154 6.49 -21.62 0.93
C TYR A 154 6.90 -21.85 2.39
N ILE A 155 6.32 -21.12 3.35
CA ILE A 155 6.68 -21.26 4.77
C ILE A 155 6.43 -22.68 5.26
N ASP A 156 5.26 -23.28 4.97
CA ASP A 156 5.01 -24.64 5.48
C ASP A 156 5.95 -25.68 4.86
N LEU A 157 6.19 -25.62 3.54
CA LEU A 157 7.04 -26.63 2.90
C LEU A 157 8.52 -26.40 3.22
N ALA A 158 8.98 -25.15 3.22
CA ALA A 158 10.38 -24.74 3.25
C ALA A 158 10.90 -24.41 4.66
N THR A 159 10.08 -24.62 5.70
CA THR A 159 10.46 -24.51 7.11
C THR A 159 9.92 -25.69 7.93
N ASP A 160 10.28 -25.77 9.20
CA ASP A 160 9.75 -26.78 10.15
C ASP A 160 8.88 -26.16 11.25
N HIS A 161 8.55 -24.87 11.13
CA HIS A 161 7.74 -24.19 12.12
C HIS A 161 6.29 -24.72 12.12
N PRO A 162 5.69 -24.97 13.29
CA PRO A 162 4.28 -25.29 13.37
C PRO A 162 3.47 -24.02 13.05
N THR A 163 2.86 -23.96 11.87
CA THR A 163 2.01 -22.85 11.47
C THR A 163 0.59 -23.33 11.20
N LYS A 164 -0.39 -22.60 11.73
CA LYS A 164 -1.80 -22.81 11.42
C LYS A 164 -2.19 -21.83 10.33
N VAL A 165 -2.56 -22.33 9.17
CA VAL A 165 -3.08 -21.49 8.09
C VAL A 165 -4.59 -21.56 8.12
N ARG A 166 -5.23 -20.40 8.16
CA ARG A 166 -6.67 -20.27 8.21
C ARG A 166 -7.18 -19.39 7.09
N GLY A 167 -8.23 -19.89 6.43
CA GLY A 167 -8.86 -19.20 5.32
C GLY A 167 -9.76 -18.08 5.80
N ILE A 168 -9.66 -16.91 5.16
CA ILE A 168 -10.52 -15.74 5.47
C ILE A 168 -11.58 -15.48 4.41
N GLU A 169 -11.74 -16.38 3.44
CA GLU A 169 -12.74 -16.26 2.38
C GLU A 169 -14.11 -16.81 2.78
N GLU A 170 -15.13 -16.36 2.05
CA GLU A 170 -16.42 -17.05 1.95
C GLU A 170 -16.57 -17.54 0.50
N ARG A 171 -16.94 -18.82 0.32
CA ARG A 171 -16.89 -19.49 -0.98
C ARG A 171 -17.78 -18.82 -2.02
N GLY A 172 -19.02 -18.50 -1.68
CA GLY A 172 -19.96 -17.88 -2.61
C GLY A 172 -19.48 -16.52 -3.10
N LEU A 173 -18.96 -15.70 -2.19
CA LEU A 173 -18.43 -14.38 -2.48
C LEU A 173 -17.13 -14.46 -3.30
N TYR A 174 -16.23 -15.36 -2.94
CA TYR A 174 -14.99 -15.61 -3.67
C TYR A 174 -15.26 -16.06 -5.12
N GLU A 175 -16.15 -17.04 -5.31
CA GLU A 175 -16.55 -17.52 -6.64
C GLU A 175 -17.25 -16.42 -7.44
N SER A 176 -18.13 -15.62 -6.82
CA SER A 176 -18.79 -14.49 -7.48
C SER A 176 -17.79 -13.42 -7.92
N HIS A 177 -16.79 -13.10 -7.08
CA HIS A 177 -15.75 -12.13 -7.40
C HIS A 177 -14.90 -12.63 -8.59
N ARG A 178 -14.46 -13.88 -8.55
CA ARG A 178 -13.76 -14.51 -9.68
C ARG A 178 -14.59 -14.50 -10.96
N ASP A 179 -15.87 -14.87 -10.89
CA ASP A 179 -16.74 -14.94 -12.07
C ASP A 179 -16.98 -13.54 -12.67
N SER A 180 -16.99 -12.48 -11.85
CA SER A 180 -17.05 -11.10 -12.35
C SER A 180 -15.79 -10.68 -13.11
N LEU A 181 -14.61 -11.23 -12.80
CA LEU A 181 -13.40 -11.03 -13.60
C LEU A 181 -13.54 -11.64 -15.00
N TRP A 182 -14.11 -12.84 -15.10
CA TRP A 182 -14.40 -13.49 -16.38
C TRP A 182 -15.42 -12.69 -17.21
N ASP A 183 -16.35 -12.00 -16.56
CA ASP A 183 -17.27 -11.08 -17.24
C ASP A 183 -16.55 -9.86 -17.81
N ILE A 184 -15.59 -9.28 -17.07
CA ILE A 184 -14.74 -8.17 -17.56
C ILE A 184 -13.92 -8.59 -18.77
N ASP A 185 -13.31 -9.78 -18.74
CA ASP A 185 -12.47 -10.25 -19.84
C ASP A 185 -13.20 -10.37 -21.19
N LYS A 186 -14.52 -10.49 -21.20
CA LYS A 186 -15.32 -10.57 -22.44
C LYS A 186 -15.27 -9.28 -23.27
N PHE A 187 -14.98 -8.14 -22.64
CA PHE A 187 -15.02 -6.84 -23.29
C PHE A 187 -13.81 -5.94 -22.99
N LYS A 188 -12.92 -6.32 -22.05
CA LYS A 188 -11.81 -5.45 -21.61
C LYS A 188 -10.90 -4.97 -22.74
N ASP A 189 -10.65 -5.81 -23.75
CA ASP A 189 -9.71 -5.48 -24.83
C ASP A 189 -10.31 -4.41 -25.76
N PRO A 190 -11.50 -4.61 -26.36
CA PRO A 190 -12.09 -3.57 -27.18
C PRO A 190 -12.50 -2.32 -26.35
N ALA A 191 -12.84 -2.47 -25.07
CA ALA A 191 -13.07 -1.34 -24.18
C ALA A 191 -11.78 -0.56 -23.87
N GLY A 192 -10.66 -1.27 -23.69
CA GLY A 192 -9.34 -0.67 -23.50
C GLY A 192 -8.90 0.11 -24.73
N GLU A 193 -9.04 -0.46 -25.93
CA GLU A 193 -8.77 0.23 -27.20
C GLU A 193 -9.63 1.50 -27.36
N TYR A 194 -10.90 1.43 -26.97
CA TYR A 194 -11.80 2.59 -26.95
C TYR A 194 -11.30 3.68 -26.00
N VAL A 195 -10.97 3.33 -24.76
CA VAL A 195 -10.46 4.28 -23.76
C VAL A 195 -9.13 4.87 -24.19
N ASP A 196 -8.22 4.08 -24.75
CA ASP A 196 -6.91 4.55 -25.24
C ASP A 196 -7.06 5.61 -26.34
N LYS A 197 -8.01 5.43 -27.27
CA LYS A 197 -8.31 6.47 -28.27
C LYS A 197 -8.79 7.77 -27.64
N LEU A 198 -9.64 7.69 -26.63
CA LEU A 198 -10.12 8.88 -25.92
C LEU A 198 -9.01 9.56 -25.11
N ILE A 199 -8.10 8.79 -24.50
CA ILE A 199 -6.91 9.33 -23.83
C ILE A 199 -6.06 10.12 -24.82
N VAL A 200 -5.74 9.53 -25.98
CA VAL A 200 -4.98 10.23 -27.03
C VAL A 200 -5.68 11.51 -27.48
N ALA A 201 -7.00 11.49 -27.68
CA ALA A 201 -7.76 12.68 -28.05
C ALA A 201 -7.73 13.74 -26.93
N SER A 202 -7.88 13.32 -25.67
CA SER A 202 -7.80 14.19 -24.50
C SER A 202 -6.44 14.87 -24.40
N ASP A 203 -5.35 14.11 -24.53
CA ASP A 203 -3.97 14.61 -24.45
C ASP A 203 -3.66 15.63 -25.56
N LEU A 204 -4.14 15.38 -26.79
CA LEU A 204 -4.03 16.36 -27.87
C LEU A 204 -4.80 17.65 -27.55
N LEU A 205 -5.98 17.55 -26.94
CA LEU A 205 -6.77 18.72 -26.55
C LEU A 205 -6.15 19.49 -25.38
N LYS A 206 -5.40 18.84 -24.47
CA LYS A 206 -4.66 19.54 -23.40
C LYS A 206 -3.77 20.64 -23.96
N THR A 207 -3.10 20.38 -25.09
CA THR A 207 -2.19 21.35 -25.74
C THR A 207 -2.87 22.64 -26.19
N ALA A 208 -4.19 22.64 -26.39
CA ALA A 208 -4.97 23.78 -26.86
C ALA A 208 -5.89 24.38 -25.78
N ILE A 209 -6.35 23.57 -24.83
CA ILE A 209 -7.35 23.97 -23.83
C ILE A 209 -6.69 24.38 -22.50
N TYR A 210 -5.63 23.69 -22.09
CA TYR A 210 -4.95 24.02 -20.84
C TYR A 210 -4.26 25.38 -20.93
N ASN A 211 -4.29 26.11 -19.81
CA ASN A 211 -3.44 27.28 -19.65
C ASN A 211 -2.00 26.82 -19.37
N LYS A 212 -1.07 27.78 -19.36
CA LYS A 212 0.35 27.50 -19.15
C LYS A 212 0.64 26.71 -17.87
N ASP A 213 -0.04 27.04 -16.77
CA ASP A 213 0.22 26.40 -15.48
C ASP A 213 -0.29 24.95 -15.44
N LEU A 214 -1.45 24.67 -16.05
CA LEU A 214 -1.96 23.30 -16.21
C LEU A 214 -1.09 22.46 -17.14
N VAL A 215 -0.57 23.05 -18.23
CA VAL A 215 0.39 22.35 -19.13
C VAL A 215 1.66 21.99 -18.37
N GLU A 216 2.19 22.90 -17.54
CA GLU A 216 3.38 22.65 -16.73
C GLU A 216 3.15 21.53 -15.71
N LEU A 217 2.02 21.56 -14.99
CA LEU A 217 1.63 20.52 -14.03
C LEU A 217 1.50 19.15 -14.71
N ASP A 218 0.77 19.07 -15.82
CA ASP A 218 0.57 17.83 -16.59
C ASP A 218 1.90 17.31 -17.15
N SER A 219 2.78 18.18 -17.67
CA SER A 219 4.09 17.79 -18.20
C SER A 219 5.01 17.24 -17.10
N LYS A 220 5.02 17.85 -15.92
CA LYS A 220 5.80 17.37 -14.77
C LYS A 220 5.28 16.03 -14.26
N LYS A 221 3.96 15.83 -14.24
CA LYS A 221 3.37 14.53 -13.94
C LYS A 221 3.76 13.47 -14.95
N GLN A 222 3.65 13.75 -16.25
CA GLN A 222 4.06 12.79 -17.29
C GLN A 222 5.54 12.42 -17.19
N ALA A 223 6.41 13.39 -16.90
CA ALA A 223 7.83 13.12 -16.68
C ALA A 223 8.07 12.22 -15.46
N TYR A 224 7.30 12.40 -14.38
CA TYR A 224 7.36 11.52 -13.21
C TYR A 224 6.85 10.11 -13.52
N ASP A 225 5.69 10.01 -14.16
CA ASP A 225 5.07 8.73 -14.54
C ASP A 225 5.94 7.92 -15.53
N ASN A 226 6.70 8.61 -16.40
CA ASN A 226 7.66 8.01 -17.33
C ASN A 226 9.03 7.72 -16.72
N GLU A 227 9.23 8.00 -15.44
CA GLU A 227 10.52 7.92 -14.73
C GLU A 227 11.64 8.82 -15.33
N ASP A 228 11.29 9.88 -16.05
CA ASP A 228 12.23 10.89 -16.57
C ASP A 228 12.73 11.83 -15.46
N ILE A 229 11.89 12.05 -14.44
CA ILE A 229 12.24 12.73 -13.18
C ILE A 229 11.91 11.81 -12.01
N ASP A 230 12.59 11.99 -10.89
CA ASP A 230 12.31 11.19 -9.70
C ASP A 230 11.23 11.80 -8.81
N LEU A 231 10.86 11.03 -7.78
CA LEU A 231 9.80 11.41 -6.83
C LEU A 231 10.11 12.72 -6.12
N LEU A 232 11.37 12.94 -5.73
CA LEU A 232 11.74 14.13 -4.97
C LEU A 232 11.64 15.37 -5.87
N GLU A 233 12.12 15.29 -7.12
CA GLU A 233 11.97 16.39 -8.08
C GLU A 233 10.49 16.71 -8.35
N TYR A 234 9.64 15.70 -8.50
CA TYR A 234 8.21 15.91 -8.72
C TYR A 234 7.52 16.53 -7.48
N TYR A 235 7.86 16.06 -6.28
CA TYR A 235 7.24 16.54 -5.05
C TYR A 235 7.73 17.93 -4.66
N GLU A 236 9.01 18.25 -4.90
CA GLU A 236 9.56 19.62 -4.80
C GLU A 236 8.76 20.56 -5.72
N PHE A 237 8.50 20.15 -6.97
CA PHE A 237 7.68 20.92 -7.91
C PHE A 237 6.24 21.14 -7.41
N LEU A 238 5.55 20.10 -6.94
CA LEU A 238 4.19 20.23 -6.40
C LEU A 238 4.14 21.17 -5.19
N TYR A 239 5.08 21.01 -4.26
CA TYR A 239 5.18 21.81 -3.04
C TYR A 239 5.40 23.29 -3.36
N ASP A 240 6.36 23.60 -4.25
CA ASP A 240 6.65 24.97 -4.68
C ASP A 240 5.45 25.59 -5.40
N LYS A 241 4.85 24.86 -6.34
CA LYS A 241 3.68 25.34 -7.08
C LYS A 241 2.51 25.63 -6.14
N ALA A 242 2.26 24.75 -5.17
CA ALA A 242 1.24 24.94 -4.14
C ALA A 242 1.52 26.16 -3.25
N GLY A 243 2.76 26.36 -2.82
CA GLY A 243 3.18 27.57 -2.10
C GLY A 243 2.92 28.85 -2.90
N MET A 244 3.26 28.87 -4.19
CA MET A 244 3.01 30.01 -5.08
C MET A 244 1.51 30.32 -5.27
N GLN A 245 0.66 29.29 -5.25
CA GLN A 245 -0.79 29.43 -5.36
C GLN A 245 -1.49 29.69 -4.00
N GLY A 246 -0.74 29.77 -2.90
CA GLY A 246 -1.29 30.04 -1.58
C GLY A 246 -2.04 28.85 -0.96
N VAL A 247 -1.76 27.62 -1.40
CA VAL A 247 -2.27 26.40 -0.78
C VAL A 247 -1.73 26.31 0.66
N PRO A 248 -2.57 25.98 1.66
CA PRO A 248 -2.13 25.85 3.04
C PRO A 248 -1.26 24.60 3.25
N LEU A 249 0.04 24.67 3.00
CA LEU A 249 0.97 23.53 3.04
C LEU A 249 1.01 22.78 4.39
N TYR A 250 0.58 23.40 5.49
CA TYR A 250 0.40 22.72 6.78
C TYR A 250 -0.64 21.58 6.76
N THR A 251 -1.52 21.53 5.76
CA THR A 251 -2.45 20.40 5.56
C THR A 251 -1.80 19.20 4.86
N PHE A 252 -0.54 19.36 4.41
CA PHE A 252 0.28 18.33 3.77
C PHE A 252 1.59 18.14 4.56
N PRO A 253 1.52 17.71 5.83
CA PRO A 253 2.68 17.65 6.72
C PRO A 253 3.75 16.69 6.23
N ASN A 254 3.40 15.61 5.52
CA ASN A 254 4.42 14.67 5.01
C ASN A 254 5.17 15.25 3.82
N PHE A 255 4.50 15.99 2.93
CA PHE A 255 5.20 16.80 1.92
C PHE A 255 6.15 17.79 2.58
N GLN A 256 5.67 18.56 3.55
CA GLN A 256 6.50 19.55 4.25
C GLN A 256 7.74 18.91 4.91
N ASN A 257 7.55 17.77 5.57
CA ASN A 257 8.63 17.03 6.22
C ASN A 257 9.63 16.44 5.21
N LEU A 258 9.17 15.89 4.08
CA LEU A 258 10.05 15.39 3.03
C LEU A 258 10.90 16.51 2.42
N ILE A 259 10.28 17.64 2.05
CA ILE A 259 10.99 18.76 1.46
C ILE A 259 11.98 19.35 2.47
N LYS A 260 11.56 19.53 3.73
CA LYS A 260 12.47 19.97 4.82
C LYS A 260 13.65 19.01 4.98
N ALA A 261 13.40 17.69 5.00
CA ALA A 261 14.46 16.70 5.12
C ALA A 261 15.45 16.75 3.94
N SER A 262 14.95 16.84 2.70
CA SER A 262 15.77 17.01 1.49
C SER A 262 16.66 18.25 1.55
N GLU A 263 16.11 19.40 1.98
CA GLU A 263 16.86 20.64 2.11
C GLU A 263 17.94 20.61 3.19
N LEU A 264 17.66 19.94 4.31
CA LEU A 264 18.61 19.76 5.41
C LEU A 264 19.72 18.78 5.03
N GLU A 265 19.37 17.66 4.38
CA GLU A 265 20.34 16.65 3.92
C GLU A 265 21.42 17.27 3.02
N LYS A 266 21.04 18.21 2.14
CA LYS A 266 21.98 18.96 1.28
C LYS A 266 22.99 19.82 2.06
N LYS A 267 22.73 20.12 3.34
CA LYS A 267 23.57 20.98 4.20
C LYS A 267 24.36 20.20 5.25
N ILE A 268 24.04 18.93 5.47
CA ILE A 268 24.64 18.10 6.52
C ILE A 268 25.77 17.25 5.93
N ASP A 269 26.93 17.24 6.59
CA ASP A 269 27.99 16.25 6.32
C ASP A 269 27.83 15.07 7.28
N LEU A 270 27.18 14.01 6.79
CA LEU A 270 26.90 12.81 7.60
C LEU A 270 28.19 12.13 8.09
N VAL A 271 29.31 12.27 7.39
CA VAL A 271 30.59 11.69 7.84
C VAL A 271 31.04 12.38 9.12
N LYS A 272 30.96 13.71 9.18
CA LYS A 272 31.30 14.47 10.38
C LYS A 272 30.37 14.21 11.57
N ILE A 273 29.08 14.00 11.28
CA ILE A 273 28.12 13.61 12.32
C ILE A 273 28.51 12.24 12.90
N MET A 274 28.80 11.26 12.04
CA MET A 274 29.12 9.90 12.46
C MET A 274 30.46 9.78 13.19
N ASP A 275 31.47 10.56 12.82
CA ASP A 275 32.81 10.53 13.45
C ASP A 275 32.97 11.51 14.63
N GLY A 276 31.93 12.29 14.92
CA GLY A 276 31.89 13.25 16.03
C GLY A 276 32.69 14.53 15.79
N SER A 277 33.08 14.82 14.55
CA SER A 277 33.80 16.05 14.17
C SER A 277 32.89 17.19 13.69
N ALA A 278 31.58 16.97 13.67
CA ALA A 278 30.60 18.01 13.32
C ALA A 278 30.65 19.20 14.28
N SER A 279 30.44 20.39 13.74
CA SER A 279 30.22 21.61 14.52
C SER A 279 28.87 21.60 15.24
N ASP A 280 28.69 22.49 16.23
CA ASP A 280 27.41 22.67 16.92
C ASP A 280 26.27 23.01 15.93
N GLU A 281 26.56 23.82 14.90
CA GLU A 281 25.62 24.19 13.83
C GLU A 281 25.24 22.98 12.95
N GLU A 282 26.21 22.16 12.56
CA GLU A 282 25.95 20.91 11.81
C GLU A 282 25.15 19.91 12.65
N THR A 283 25.38 19.87 13.96
CA THR A 283 24.63 19.02 14.89
C THR A 283 23.18 19.49 15.02
N GLU A 284 22.94 20.79 15.13
CA GLU A 284 21.58 21.36 15.18
C GLU A 284 20.80 21.09 13.87
N LEU A 285 21.44 21.22 12.71
CA LEU A 285 20.84 20.86 11.43
C LEU A 285 20.49 19.36 11.35
N TYR A 286 21.35 18.49 11.89
CA TYR A 286 21.11 17.06 11.94
C TYR A 286 19.97 16.68 12.90
N ASP A 287 19.84 17.37 14.04
CA ASP A 287 18.70 17.19 14.95
C ASP A 287 17.38 17.58 14.25
N GLU A 288 17.37 18.69 13.52
CA GLU A 288 16.20 19.10 12.72
C GLU A 288 15.88 18.10 11.60
N TYR A 289 16.89 17.53 10.95
CA TYR A 289 16.72 16.49 9.91
C TYR A 289 16.13 15.23 10.51
N THR A 290 16.63 14.82 11.68
CA THR A 290 16.15 13.65 12.41
C THR A 290 14.69 13.83 12.82
N GLU A 291 14.29 15.01 13.30
CA GLU A 291 12.90 15.26 13.66
C GLU A 291 11.98 15.29 12.41
N ALA A 292 12.42 15.90 11.31
CA ALA A 292 11.66 15.93 10.06
C ALA A 292 11.46 14.51 9.46
N THR A 293 12.47 13.64 9.55
CA THR A 293 12.41 12.27 9.03
C THR A 293 11.66 11.32 9.96
N LYS A 294 11.75 11.51 11.27
CA LYS A 294 11.04 10.71 12.28
C LYS A 294 9.51 10.79 12.16
N ASP A 295 8.98 11.96 11.82
CA ASP A 295 7.55 12.17 11.64
C ASP A 295 7.07 11.91 10.20
N LEU A 296 7.99 11.57 9.29
CA LEU A 296 7.65 11.30 7.89
C LEU A 296 6.96 9.93 7.75
N ASN A 297 5.70 9.96 7.33
CA ASN A 297 4.93 8.76 7.00
C ASN A 297 4.77 8.65 5.47
N ILE A 298 5.51 7.71 4.87
CA ILE A 298 5.54 7.49 3.42
C ILE A 298 4.16 7.12 2.84
N ASN A 299 3.32 6.39 3.57
CA ASN A 299 1.95 6.10 3.12
C ASN A 299 1.05 7.33 3.15
N ALA A 300 1.16 8.12 4.20
CA ALA A 300 0.43 9.38 4.29
C ALA A 300 0.87 10.33 3.17
N LEU A 301 2.16 10.32 2.82
CA LEU A 301 2.69 11.05 1.68
C LEU A 301 2.06 10.61 0.34
N PHE A 302 1.94 9.31 0.08
CA PHE A 302 1.25 8.81 -1.13
C PHE A 302 -0.26 9.13 -1.16
N ARG A 303 -0.89 9.37 0.00
CA ARG A 303 -2.27 9.89 0.06
C ARG A 303 -2.32 11.41 -0.13
N GLU A 304 -1.32 12.14 0.37
CA GLU A 304 -1.19 13.58 0.22
C GLU A 304 -0.91 13.98 -1.23
N GLU A 305 -0.15 13.19 -1.99
CA GLU A 305 0.21 13.49 -3.39
C GLU A 305 -1.01 13.76 -4.27
N PRO A 306 -1.95 12.80 -4.45
CA PRO A 306 -3.11 13.04 -5.30
C PRO A 306 -4.02 14.15 -4.75
N MET A 307 -4.08 14.34 -3.42
CA MET A 307 -4.86 15.43 -2.81
C MET A 307 -4.27 16.81 -3.15
N LEU A 308 -2.95 16.94 -3.12
CA LEU A 308 -2.24 18.17 -3.47
C LEU A 308 -2.34 18.47 -4.97
N GLU A 309 -2.17 17.44 -5.80
CA GLU A 309 -2.35 17.54 -7.25
C GLU A 309 -3.77 17.99 -7.61
N ASP A 310 -4.80 17.35 -7.04
CA ASP A 310 -6.21 17.72 -7.26
C ASP A 310 -6.48 19.17 -6.82
N THR A 311 -5.95 19.56 -5.65
CA THR A 311 -6.08 20.94 -5.15
C THR A 311 -5.45 21.95 -6.13
N LEU A 312 -4.27 21.62 -6.66
CA LEU A 312 -3.61 22.47 -7.66
C LEU A 312 -4.39 22.53 -8.96
N GLN A 313 -4.87 21.40 -9.48
CA GLN A 313 -5.69 21.35 -10.70
C GLN A 313 -6.94 22.22 -10.56
N ASP A 314 -7.63 22.16 -9.43
CA ASP A 314 -8.83 22.95 -9.14
C ASP A 314 -8.56 24.46 -9.10
N ILE A 315 -7.44 24.88 -8.50
CA ILE A 315 -7.03 26.28 -8.42
C ILE A 315 -6.57 26.80 -9.78
N LEU A 316 -5.79 26.01 -10.52
CA LEU A 316 -5.19 26.42 -11.78
C LEU A 316 -6.19 26.42 -12.94
N ALA A 317 -7.28 25.65 -12.86
CA ALA A 317 -8.31 25.61 -13.90
C ALA A 317 -9.19 26.88 -13.90
N ALA A 318 -8.98 27.74 -14.89
CA ALA A 318 -9.58 29.07 -14.97
C ALA A 318 -10.98 29.10 -15.62
N ASN A 319 -11.38 28.05 -16.33
CA ASN A 319 -12.66 27.99 -17.03
C ASN A 319 -13.25 26.57 -17.06
N SER A 320 -14.51 26.46 -17.51
CA SER A 320 -15.24 25.19 -17.55
C SER A 320 -14.61 24.15 -18.48
N ASP A 321 -14.02 24.58 -19.61
CA ASP A 321 -13.42 23.65 -20.57
C ASP A 321 -12.16 23.00 -19.97
N GLN A 322 -11.35 23.76 -19.24
CA GLN A 322 -10.19 23.24 -18.50
C GLN A 322 -10.60 22.26 -17.41
N LYS A 323 -11.62 22.61 -16.61
CA LYS A 323 -12.16 21.74 -15.56
C LYS A 323 -12.74 20.44 -16.12
N ASN A 324 -13.52 20.53 -17.20
CA ASN A 324 -14.10 19.37 -17.85
C ASN A 324 -13.02 18.48 -18.46
N LEU A 325 -11.99 19.04 -19.09
CA LEU A 325 -10.90 18.24 -19.66
C LEU A 325 -10.04 17.55 -18.59
N LEU A 326 -9.81 18.18 -17.43
CA LEU A 326 -9.18 17.54 -16.27
C LEU A 326 -9.99 16.33 -15.80
N LYS A 327 -11.31 16.52 -15.57
CA LYS A 327 -12.23 15.45 -15.16
C LYS A 327 -12.26 14.30 -16.17
N VAL A 328 -12.40 14.60 -17.47
CA VAL A 328 -12.39 13.59 -18.54
C VAL A 328 -11.07 12.83 -18.56
N SER A 329 -9.93 13.53 -18.51
CA SER A 329 -8.61 12.89 -18.52
C SER A 329 -8.43 11.95 -17.33
N LYS A 330 -8.80 12.41 -16.12
CA LYS A 330 -8.73 11.60 -14.90
C LYS A 330 -9.65 10.39 -14.95
N ALA A 331 -10.90 10.56 -15.35
CA ALA A 331 -11.87 9.48 -15.45
C ALA A 331 -11.45 8.43 -16.50
N LEU A 332 -10.86 8.84 -17.61
CA LEU A 332 -10.32 7.92 -18.62
C LEU A 332 -9.12 7.12 -18.10
N SER A 333 -8.19 7.76 -17.38
CA SER A 333 -7.06 7.07 -16.74
C SER A 333 -7.54 6.01 -15.73
N ILE A 334 -8.47 6.39 -14.84
CA ILE A 334 -9.05 5.48 -13.86
C ILE A 334 -9.82 4.36 -14.56
N MET A 335 -10.61 4.65 -15.61
CA MET A 335 -11.32 3.62 -16.37
C MET A 335 -10.36 2.61 -17.01
N LYS A 336 -9.22 3.07 -17.54
CA LYS A 336 -8.16 2.19 -18.06
C LYS A 336 -7.63 1.26 -16.96
N ASN A 337 -7.36 1.79 -15.77
CA ASN A 337 -6.88 1.00 -14.63
C ASN A 337 -7.95 0.03 -14.09
N LEU A 338 -9.22 0.45 -14.07
CA LEU A 338 -10.36 -0.41 -13.73
C LEU A 338 -10.45 -1.63 -14.67
N LEU A 339 -10.38 -1.41 -15.99
CA LEU A 339 -10.41 -2.50 -17.00
C LEU A 339 -9.19 -3.43 -16.90
N ARG A 340 -8.02 -2.87 -16.56
CA ARG A 340 -6.78 -3.63 -16.40
C ARG A 340 -6.66 -4.35 -15.06
N ILE A 341 -7.57 -4.12 -14.11
CA ILE A 341 -7.50 -4.65 -12.74
C ILE A 341 -6.22 -4.16 -12.03
N LYS A 342 -5.95 -2.86 -12.19
CA LYS A 342 -4.78 -2.16 -11.63
C LYS A 342 -5.15 -0.89 -10.87
N VAL A 343 -6.44 -0.66 -10.63
CA VAL A 343 -6.90 0.51 -9.88
C VAL A 343 -6.35 0.45 -8.46
N VAL A 344 -5.85 1.58 -7.95
CA VAL A 344 -5.45 1.72 -6.54
C VAL A 344 -6.63 2.18 -5.68
N PRO A 345 -6.59 2.02 -4.34
CA PRO A 345 -7.71 2.41 -3.47
C PRO A 345 -8.18 3.85 -3.65
N GLU A 346 -7.27 4.79 -3.85
CA GLU A 346 -7.54 6.22 -4.05
C GLU A 346 -8.30 6.47 -5.35
N GLU A 347 -7.90 5.81 -6.45
CA GLU A 347 -8.60 5.88 -7.74
C GLU A 347 -10.00 5.24 -7.67
N TYR A 348 -10.14 4.12 -6.97
CA TYR A 348 -11.45 3.47 -6.78
C TYR A 348 -12.36 4.31 -5.90
N LYS A 349 -11.81 4.99 -4.88
CA LYS A 349 -12.52 5.98 -4.11
C LYS A 349 -12.99 7.14 -4.98
N TYR A 350 -12.13 7.68 -5.86
CA TYR A 350 -12.55 8.71 -6.81
C TYR A 350 -13.68 8.23 -7.72
N PHE A 351 -13.59 7.00 -8.25
CA PHE A 351 -14.62 6.39 -9.08
C PHE A 351 -15.98 6.32 -8.37
N THR A 352 -15.99 5.88 -7.11
CA THR A 352 -17.22 5.72 -6.33
C THR A 352 -17.80 7.05 -5.84
N ASP A 353 -16.96 8.04 -5.52
CA ASP A 353 -17.41 9.35 -5.06
C ASP A 353 -17.86 10.28 -6.21
N ASN A 354 -17.34 10.09 -7.42
CA ASN A 354 -17.56 10.98 -8.57
C ASN A 354 -18.20 10.24 -9.76
N THR A 355 -19.23 9.44 -9.51
CA THR A 355 -19.91 8.63 -10.55
C THR A 355 -20.35 9.44 -11.78
N ASP A 356 -20.73 10.71 -11.61
CA ASP A 356 -21.09 11.62 -12.72
C ASP A 356 -19.93 11.90 -13.69
N ASP A 357 -18.68 11.82 -13.23
CA ASP A 357 -17.50 11.98 -14.08
C ASP A 357 -17.28 10.75 -14.98
N PHE A 358 -17.90 9.60 -14.66
CA PHE A 358 -17.80 8.35 -15.41
C PHE A 358 -18.96 8.17 -16.40
N ASN A 359 -19.19 9.21 -17.20
CA ASN A 359 -20.19 9.24 -18.26
C ASN A 359 -19.54 9.17 -19.66
N PRO A 360 -19.53 7.99 -20.32
CA PRO A 360 -18.90 7.81 -21.63
C PRO A 360 -19.50 8.64 -22.77
N GLU A 361 -20.80 8.95 -22.69
CA GLU A 361 -21.47 9.81 -23.68
C GLU A 361 -20.94 11.25 -23.55
N PHE A 362 -20.88 11.77 -22.32
CA PHE A 362 -20.31 13.08 -22.04
C PHE A 362 -18.85 13.19 -22.49
N TRP A 363 -18.02 12.16 -22.24
CA TRP A 363 -16.63 12.16 -22.70
C TRP A 363 -16.53 12.36 -24.21
N VAL A 364 -17.29 11.57 -24.98
CA VAL A 364 -17.28 11.62 -26.45
C VAL A 364 -17.79 12.97 -26.95
N ASP A 365 -18.91 13.44 -26.42
CA ASP A 365 -19.53 14.69 -26.86
C ASP A 365 -18.64 15.89 -26.56
N PHE A 366 -18.08 15.96 -25.35
CA PHE A 366 -17.15 17.01 -24.97
C PHE A 366 -15.91 17.02 -25.86
N LEU A 367 -15.22 15.88 -26.01
CA LEU A 367 -14.01 15.80 -26.82
C LEU A 367 -14.31 16.15 -28.29
N ARG A 368 -15.45 15.70 -28.84
CA ARG A 368 -15.84 15.97 -30.23
C ARG A 368 -16.19 17.43 -30.45
N GLU A 369 -16.95 18.04 -29.54
CA GLU A 369 -17.28 19.47 -29.58
C GLU A 369 -16.00 20.30 -29.62
N LYS A 370 -15.04 20.03 -28.72
CA LYS A 370 -13.79 20.78 -28.65
C LYS A 370 -12.88 20.52 -29.85
N SER A 371 -12.79 19.27 -30.30
CA SER A 371 -12.08 18.90 -31.52
C SER A 371 -12.57 19.72 -32.72
N GLN A 372 -13.90 19.79 -32.92
CA GLN A 372 -14.50 20.55 -34.01
C GLN A 372 -14.31 22.06 -33.86
N GLY A 373 -14.55 22.60 -32.65
CA GLY A 373 -14.40 24.03 -32.36
C GLY A 373 -12.97 24.54 -32.57
N LEU A 374 -11.98 23.68 -32.36
CA LEU A 374 -10.56 23.97 -32.56
C LEU A 374 -10.05 23.61 -33.97
N GLY A 375 -10.90 23.02 -34.82
CA GLY A 375 -10.50 22.55 -36.16
C GLY A 375 -9.51 21.38 -36.14
N LEU A 376 -9.44 20.64 -35.03
CA LEU A 376 -8.65 19.43 -34.88
C LEU A 376 -9.51 18.26 -35.39
N SER A 377 -9.07 17.56 -36.42
CA SER A 377 -9.80 16.40 -36.97
C SER A 377 -9.42 15.12 -36.20
N LEU A 378 -9.73 15.05 -34.90
CA LEU A 378 -9.34 13.94 -34.04
C LEU A 378 -10.22 12.69 -34.27
N ASP A 379 -9.62 11.50 -34.19
CA ASP A 379 -10.34 10.21 -34.24
C ASP A 379 -11.00 9.92 -32.88
N ILE A 380 -12.25 10.35 -32.72
CA ILE A 380 -13.02 10.16 -31.49
C ILE A 380 -14.12 9.11 -31.74
N PRO A 381 -13.98 7.87 -31.22
CA PRO A 381 -14.94 6.80 -31.46
C PRO A 381 -16.32 7.15 -30.87
N ALA A 382 -17.38 6.90 -31.64
CA ALA A 382 -18.76 7.12 -31.19
C ALA A 382 -19.31 5.99 -30.30
N SER A 383 -18.57 4.90 -30.13
CA SER A 383 -19.03 3.65 -29.50
C SER A 383 -19.02 3.71 -27.97
N HIS A 384 -19.57 4.76 -27.38
CA HIS A 384 -19.61 4.94 -25.92
C HIS A 384 -20.33 3.81 -25.17
N TYR A 385 -21.25 3.11 -25.85
CA TYR A 385 -21.96 1.93 -25.35
C TYR A 385 -21.04 0.79 -24.91
N ILE A 386 -19.81 0.70 -25.43
CA ILE A 386 -18.86 -0.33 -25.00
C ILE A 386 -18.53 -0.25 -23.51
N ILE A 387 -18.49 0.97 -22.97
CA ILE A 387 -18.31 1.20 -21.53
C ILE A 387 -19.66 1.23 -20.83
N SER A 388 -20.63 2.03 -21.31
CA SER A 388 -21.89 2.21 -20.57
C SER A 388 -22.69 0.91 -20.40
N ASP A 389 -22.68 0.01 -21.39
CA ASP A 389 -23.39 -1.27 -21.31
C ASP A 389 -22.69 -2.27 -20.36
N ASN A 390 -21.42 -2.01 -20.02
CA ASN A 390 -20.59 -2.89 -19.20
C ASN A 390 -20.15 -2.28 -17.86
N LEU A 391 -20.50 -1.02 -17.57
CA LEU A 391 -20.07 -0.32 -16.36
C LEU A 391 -20.47 -1.08 -15.08
N GLN A 392 -21.69 -1.60 -15.04
CA GLN A 392 -22.17 -2.42 -13.91
C GLN A 392 -21.35 -3.69 -13.68
N ARG A 393 -20.72 -4.27 -14.73
CA ARG A 393 -19.84 -5.44 -14.60
C ARG A 393 -18.52 -5.07 -13.94
N ILE A 394 -18.00 -3.89 -14.25
CA ILE A 394 -16.80 -3.31 -13.62
C ILE A 394 -17.10 -2.99 -12.16
N GLU A 395 -18.20 -2.28 -11.89
CA GLU A 395 -18.66 -1.95 -10.54
C GLU A 395 -18.84 -3.20 -9.68
N LYS A 396 -19.45 -4.26 -10.24
CA LYS A 396 -19.65 -5.52 -9.55
C LYS A 396 -18.34 -6.15 -9.08
N PHE A 397 -17.29 -6.16 -9.91
CA PHE A 397 -16.00 -6.74 -9.53
C PHE A 397 -15.44 -6.07 -8.28
N TYR A 398 -15.30 -4.74 -8.31
CA TYR A 398 -14.73 -4.01 -7.18
C TYR A 398 -15.69 -3.91 -5.98
N GLY A 399 -17.00 -3.89 -6.21
CA GLY A 399 -18.00 -3.97 -5.15
C GLY A 399 -17.90 -5.28 -4.36
N LEU A 400 -17.69 -6.42 -5.05
CA LEU A 400 -17.47 -7.71 -4.41
C LEU A 400 -16.14 -7.74 -3.63
N ALA A 401 -15.09 -7.05 -4.10
CA ALA A 401 -13.86 -6.90 -3.32
C ALA A 401 -14.10 -6.16 -1.99
N ALA A 402 -14.92 -5.10 -1.99
CA ALA A 402 -15.30 -4.38 -0.77
C ALA A 402 -16.20 -5.20 0.17
N GLU A 403 -17.05 -6.09 -0.36
CA GLU A 403 -17.80 -7.04 0.44
C GLU A 403 -16.88 -8.08 1.11
N ARG A 404 -15.81 -8.52 0.40
CA ARG A 404 -14.82 -9.47 0.92
C ARG A 404 -14.08 -8.92 2.13
N ASP A 405 -13.75 -7.64 2.16
CA ASP A 405 -13.09 -7.00 3.32
C ASP A 405 -13.80 -7.27 4.66
N ARG A 406 -15.14 -7.20 4.64
CA ARG A 406 -15.94 -7.43 5.85
C ARG A 406 -15.90 -8.90 6.26
N VAL A 407 -15.90 -9.80 5.28
CA VAL A 407 -15.77 -11.24 5.52
C VAL A 407 -14.39 -11.55 6.07
N PHE A 408 -13.33 -10.91 5.55
CA PHE A 408 -11.96 -11.12 5.98
C PHE A 408 -11.82 -10.82 7.48
N VAL A 409 -12.25 -9.63 7.93
CA VAL A 409 -12.17 -9.27 9.35
C VAL A 409 -13.09 -10.13 10.21
N LYS A 410 -14.29 -10.48 9.73
CA LYS A 410 -15.17 -11.41 10.45
C LYS A 410 -14.48 -12.76 10.69
N LYS A 411 -13.87 -13.34 9.66
CA LYS A 411 -13.13 -14.61 9.73
C LYS A 411 -11.89 -14.50 10.62
N THR A 412 -11.15 -13.39 10.51
CA THR A 412 -10.04 -13.08 11.43
C THR A 412 -10.50 -13.13 12.88
N ASN A 413 -11.63 -12.49 13.22
CA ASN A 413 -12.16 -12.50 14.58
C ASN A 413 -12.57 -13.91 15.05
N GLU A 414 -13.17 -14.71 14.16
CA GLU A 414 -13.53 -16.11 14.43
C GLU A 414 -12.27 -16.94 14.71
N HIS A 415 -11.24 -16.85 13.88
CA HIS A 415 -9.99 -17.62 14.00
C HIS A 415 -9.15 -17.20 15.21
N MET A 416 -8.99 -15.90 15.46
CA MET A 416 -8.30 -15.38 16.66
C MET A 416 -8.93 -15.90 17.95
N LYS A 417 -10.26 -16.09 17.96
CA LYS A 417 -10.99 -16.63 19.10
C LYS A 417 -10.87 -18.15 19.19
N ASN A 418 -11.03 -18.87 18.08
CA ASN A 418 -11.02 -20.33 18.05
C ASN A 418 -9.63 -20.90 18.38
N GLU A 419 -8.58 -20.23 17.93
CA GLU A 419 -7.19 -20.63 18.15
C GLU A 419 -6.61 -20.11 19.47
N ASP A 420 -7.39 -19.30 20.21
CA ASP A 420 -7.02 -18.69 21.49
C ASP A 420 -5.64 -18.00 21.44
N THR A 421 -5.45 -17.14 20.45
CA THR A 421 -4.22 -16.37 20.25
C THR A 421 -4.47 -14.87 20.32
N ASP A 422 -3.41 -14.14 20.71
CA ASP A 422 -3.37 -12.70 20.77
C ASP A 422 -2.58 -12.07 19.62
N LEU A 423 -1.90 -12.89 18.80
CA LEU A 423 -1.14 -12.47 17.63
C LEU A 423 -1.46 -13.34 16.41
N ALA A 424 -1.70 -12.70 15.26
CA ALA A 424 -1.77 -13.36 13.97
C ALA A 424 -1.20 -12.48 12.85
N VAL A 425 -0.76 -13.13 11.77
CA VAL A 425 -0.44 -12.47 10.51
C VAL A 425 -1.67 -12.54 9.61
N LEU A 426 -1.99 -11.42 8.94
CA LEU A 426 -3.04 -11.30 7.94
C LEU A 426 -2.45 -10.94 6.58
N ILE A 427 -2.53 -11.83 5.61
CA ILE A 427 -2.01 -11.64 4.26
C ILE A 427 -3.17 -11.36 3.32
N ALA A 428 -3.20 -10.15 2.75
CA ALA A 428 -4.20 -9.73 1.76
C ALA A 428 -3.60 -8.69 0.82
N GLY A 429 -4.14 -8.56 -0.38
CA GLY A 429 -3.67 -7.58 -1.37
C GLY A 429 -3.74 -6.14 -0.85
N GLY A 430 -2.81 -5.29 -1.30
CA GLY A 430 -2.73 -3.89 -0.87
C GLY A 430 -4.01 -3.08 -1.14
N PHE A 431 -4.82 -3.48 -2.11
CA PHE A 431 -6.14 -2.88 -2.38
C PHE A 431 -7.09 -2.95 -1.18
N HIS A 432 -7.02 -4.03 -0.39
CA HIS A 432 -7.87 -4.27 0.76
C HIS A 432 -7.43 -3.48 2.01
N THR A 433 -6.16 -3.04 2.06
CA THR A 433 -5.54 -2.47 3.26
C THR A 433 -6.35 -1.34 3.91
N PRO A 434 -6.83 -0.28 3.19
CA PRO A 434 -7.55 0.81 3.85
C PRO A 434 -8.85 0.38 4.53
N ALA A 435 -9.55 -0.60 3.96
CA ALA A 435 -10.77 -1.13 4.55
C ALA A 435 -10.45 -2.05 5.74
N LEU A 436 -9.45 -2.91 5.60
CA LEU A 436 -9.01 -3.83 6.66
C LEU A 436 -8.52 -3.09 7.89
N THR A 437 -7.62 -2.10 7.75
CA THR A 437 -7.07 -1.37 8.90
C THR A 437 -8.17 -0.63 9.67
N ARG A 438 -9.12 0.01 8.98
CA ARG A 438 -10.29 0.62 9.61
C ARG A 438 -11.12 -0.40 10.38
N LEU A 439 -11.47 -1.53 9.75
CA LEU A 439 -12.31 -2.56 10.38
C LEU A 439 -11.62 -3.25 11.57
N LEU A 440 -10.28 -3.40 11.52
CA LEU A 440 -9.46 -3.90 12.62
C LEU A 440 -9.41 -2.91 13.78
N ALA A 441 -9.18 -1.62 13.50
CA ALA A 441 -9.23 -0.54 14.49
C ALA A 441 -10.60 -0.47 15.18
N ASP A 442 -11.69 -0.52 14.40
CA ASP A 442 -13.07 -0.53 14.90
C ASP A 442 -13.35 -1.76 15.80
N SER A 443 -12.67 -2.89 15.52
CA SER A 443 -12.73 -4.11 16.34
C SER A 443 -11.78 -4.08 17.55
N GLY A 444 -11.06 -2.97 17.74
CA GLY A 444 -10.16 -2.72 18.87
C GLY A 444 -8.78 -3.37 18.75
N TYR A 445 -8.39 -3.92 17.60
CA TYR A 445 -7.07 -4.55 17.43
C TYR A 445 -5.96 -3.50 17.38
N SER A 446 -4.82 -3.81 18.00
CA SER A 446 -3.55 -3.23 17.54
C SER A 446 -3.21 -3.83 16.18
N TYR A 447 -2.58 -3.06 15.30
CA TYR A 447 -2.04 -3.63 14.07
C TYR A 447 -0.78 -2.90 13.59
N ILE A 448 -0.01 -3.62 12.79
CA ILE A 448 0.98 -3.03 11.90
C ILE A 448 0.66 -3.46 10.47
N VAL A 449 1.00 -2.60 9.50
CA VAL A 449 0.94 -2.94 8.08
C VAL A 449 2.36 -3.01 7.55
N ILE A 450 2.68 -4.08 6.82
CA ILE A 450 3.98 -4.31 6.22
C ILE A 450 3.81 -4.37 4.70
N SER A 451 4.60 -3.55 3.99
CA SER A 451 4.81 -3.71 2.55
C SER A 451 6.09 -4.51 2.33
N PRO A 452 6.01 -5.70 1.71
CA PRO A 452 7.19 -6.42 1.26
C PRO A 452 7.96 -5.58 0.24
N LYS A 453 9.28 -5.71 0.24
CA LYS A 453 10.13 -5.07 -0.77
C LYS A 453 9.93 -5.75 -2.12
N VAL A 454 9.64 -4.97 -3.15
CA VAL A 454 9.49 -5.43 -4.52
C VAL A 454 10.24 -4.48 -5.44
N THR A 455 11.22 -5.00 -6.17
CA THR A 455 12.03 -4.28 -7.16
C THR A 455 11.86 -4.84 -8.57
N THR A 456 11.17 -5.96 -8.68
CA THR A 456 10.90 -6.68 -9.93
C THR A 456 9.46 -6.46 -10.39
N GLU A 457 9.24 -6.44 -11.71
CA GLU A 457 7.90 -6.33 -12.27
C GLU A 457 7.06 -7.59 -12.01
N THR A 458 5.76 -7.39 -11.82
CA THR A 458 4.80 -8.50 -11.70
C THR A 458 4.39 -8.99 -13.09
N ASP A 459 4.47 -10.30 -13.31
CA ASP A 459 3.97 -10.92 -14.55
C ASP A 459 2.44 -10.79 -14.63
N GLU A 460 1.94 -9.98 -15.58
CA GLU A 460 0.51 -9.73 -15.74
C GLU A 460 -0.28 -10.99 -16.12
N GLY A 461 0.32 -11.87 -16.92
CA GLY A 461 -0.30 -13.13 -17.34
C GLY A 461 -0.48 -14.07 -16.16
N LEU A 462 0.57 -14.20 -15.33
CA LEU A 462 0.56 -14.99 -14.11
C LEU A 462 -0.40 -14.41 -13.06
N TYR A 463 -0.42 -13.08 -12.90
CA TYR A 463 -1.35 -12.39 -12.00
C TYR A 463 -2.80 -12.69 -12.38
N ARG A 464 -3.16 -12.50 -13.66
CA ARG A 464 -4.52 -12.81 -14.14
C ARG A 464 -4.83 -14.29 -14.07
N TRP A 465 -3.87 -15.16 -14.39
CA TRP A 465 -4.03 -16.59 -14.22
C TRP A 465 -4.35 -16.93 -12.77
N ALA A 466 -3.59 -16.40 -11.80
CA ALA A 466 -3.79 -16.66 -10.38
C ALA A 466 -5.17 -16.22 -9.90
N LEU A 467 -5.65 -15.03 -10.30
CA LEU A 467 -7.01 -14.56 -9.96
C LEU A 467 -8.12 -15.46 -10.52
N LYS A 468 -7.90 -16.08 -11.69
CA LYS A 468 -8.89 -16.95 -12.34
C LYS A 468 -8.84 -18.40 -11.89
N THR A 469 -7.64 -18.89 -11.57
CA THR A 469 -7.37 -20.32 -11.38
C THR A 469 -7.06 -20.70 -9.96
N LYS A 470 -6.99 -19.76 -9.00
CA LYS A 470 -7.04 -20.09 -7.56
C LYS A 470 -8.38 -20.77 -7.21
N ARG A 471 -8.61 -22.00 -7.65
CA ARG A 471 -8.64 -23.11 -6.71
C ARG A 471 -7.18 -23.25 -6.34
N SER A 472 -6.79 -23.08 -5.08
CA SER A 472 -5.51 -23.64 -4.70
C SER A 472 -5.55 -25.08 -5.23
N LEU A 473 -4.59 -25.47 -6.07
CA LEU A 473 -4.52 -26.85 -6.59
C LEU A 473 -4.34 -27.85 -5.42
N LEU A 474 -4.25 -27.34 -4.19
CA LEU A 474 -4.09 -27.98 -2.91
C LEU A 474 -5.28 -27.76 -1.93
N ASP A 475 -6.31 -26.96 -2.27
CA ASP A 475 -7.47 -26.65 -1.40
C ASP A 475 -8.77 -27.33 -1.85
#